data_AF-A0AAV1ZIH8-F1
#
_entry.id   AF-A0AAV1ZIH8-F1
#
_cell.length_a   1.000
_cell.length_b   1.000
_cell.length_c   1.000
_cell.angle_alpha   90.00
_cell.angle_beta   90.00
_cell.angle_gamma   90.00
#
_symmetry.space_group_name_H-M   'P 1'
#
loop_
_entity.id
_entity.type
_entity.pdbx_description
1 polymer ?
#
loop_
_entity_poly.entity_id
_entity_poly.type
_entity_poly.pdbx_seq_one_letter_code
_entity_poly.pdbx_strand_id
1 'polypeptide(L)'
;MGLISASMDPNTGIAPEKQTVKMILKDFKVKTMGYGKNFAIIGALFAAIECNIENHRGRSDWKNGTMAGGITGGLIGLRAGVKAGIFGAAGFAAFSTIIDYYMRP
;
A
#
# COMPACT_ATOMS: atom_id res chain seq x y z
N MET A 1 -3.73 -11.98 2.25
CA MET A 1 -4.95 -11.49 1.59
C MET A 1 -5.46 -12.34 0.42
N GLY A 2 -4.70 -13.30 -0.13
CA GLY A 2 -5.18 -14.09 -1.26
C GLY A 2 -6.27 -15.11 -0.92
N LEU A 3 -6.19 -15.80 0.24
CA LEU A 3 -7.15 -16.83 0.62
C LEU A 3 -8.54 -16.26 0.94
N ILE A 4 -8.58 -15.14 1.66
CA ILE A 4 -9.85 -14.46 1.96
C ILE A 4 -10.40 -13.83 0.68
N SER A 5 -9.58 -13.26 -0.20
CA SER A 5 -10.08 -12.71 -1.48
C SER A 5 -10.68 -13.79 -2.39
N ALA A 6 -10.12 -15.00 -2.40
CA ALA A 6 -10.64 -16.13 -3.16
C ALA A 6 -12.01 -16.62 -2.64
N SER A 7 -12.37 -16.35 -1.38
CA SER A 7 -13.69 -16.69 -0.84
C SER A 7 -14.78 -15.65 -1.12
N MET A 8 -14.42 -14.47 -1.66
CA MET A 8 -15.36 -13.37 -1.95
C MET A 8 -15.46 -13.04 -3.44
N ASP A 9 -14.94 -13.89 -4.33
CA ASP A 9 -15.18 -13.81 -5.78
C ASP A 9 -16.60 -14.33 -6.11
N PRO A 10 -17.55 -13.48 -6.56
CA PRO A 10 -18.92 -13.89 -6.87
C PRO A 10 -19.06 -14.68 -8.20
N ASN A 11 -17.96 -14.90 -8.92
CA ASN A 11 -17.93 -15.69 -10.17
C ASN A 11 -17.72 -17.21 -9.93
N THR A 12 -17.75 -17.68 -8.69
CA THR A 12 -17.70 -19.12 -8.35
C THR A 12 -19.03 -19.65 -7.84
N GLY A 13 -20.13 -19.22 -8.45
CA GLY A 13 -21.37 -19.99 -8.41
C GLY A 13 -21.15 -21.35 -9.07
N ILE A 14 -21.15 -22.42 -8.27
CA ILE A 14 -21.26 -23.83 -8.68
C ILE A 14 -19.95 -24.48 -9.18
N ALA A 15 -19.17 -25.07 -8.25
CA ALA A 15 -18.47 -26.37 -8.33
C ALA A 15 -17.16 -26.38 -7.50
N PRO A 16 -17.21 -26.76 -6.22
CA PRO A 16 -16.06 -26.74 -5.30
C PRO A 16 -15.02 -27.87 -5.51
N GLU A 17 -15.10 -28.70 -6.55
CA GLU A 17 -14.34 -29.97 -6.58
C GLU A 17 -13.16 -30.02 -7.56
N LYS A 18 -13.03 -29.09 -8.52
CA LYS A 18 -12.01 -29.20 -9.60
C LYS A 18 -11.14 -27.97 -9.86
N GLN A 19 -11.24 -26.91 -9.05
CA GLN A 19 -10.20 -25.87 -9.04
C GLN A 19 -8.99 -26.42 -8.29
N THR A 20 -8.23 -27.22 -9.04
CA THR A 20 -7.00 -27.89 -8.62
C THR A 20 -6.14 -26.90 -7.85
N VAL A 21 -5.68 -27.28 -6.66
CA VAL A 21 -4.78 -26.46 -5.82
C VAL A 21 -3.61 -25.88 -6.63
N LYS A 22 -3.13 -26.58 -7.67
CA LYS A 22 -2.12 -26.10 -8.62
C LYS A 22 -2.56 -24.91 -9.49
N MET A 23 -3.83 -24.84 -9.88
CA MET A 23 -4.42 -23.72 -10.63
C MET A 23 -4.64 -22.52 -9.72
N ILE A 24 -5.16 -22.76 -8.50
CA ILE A 24 -5.22 -21.73 -7.45
C ILE A 24 -3.81 -21.20 -7.14
N LEU A 25 -2.82 -22.07 -6.94
CA LEU A 25 -1.43 -21.65 -6.71
C LEU A 25 -0.84 -20.86 -7.90
N LYS A 26 -1.21 -21.21 -9.15
CA LYS A 26 -0.80 -20.46 -10.34
C LYS A 26 -1.44 -19.08 -10.41
N ASP A 27 -2.75 -18.99 -10.18
CA ASP A 27 -3.48 -17.72 -10.16
C ASP A 27 -3.01 -16.84 -9.00
N PHE A 28 -2.74 -17.44 -7.84
CA PHE A 28 -2.11 -16.76 -6.72
C PHE A 28 -0.73 -16.25 -7.09
N LYS A 29 0.11 -17.02 -7.78
CA LYS A 29 1.45 -16.57 -8.19
C LYS A 29 1.37 -15.36 -9.13
N VAL A 30 0.45 -15.37 -10.09
CA VAL A 30 0.28 -14.25 -11.03
C VAL A 30 -0.28 -13.02 -10.31
N LYS A 31 -1.31 -13.20 -9.48
CA LYS A 31 -1.91 -12.14 -8.68
C LYS A 31 -0.90 -11.56 -7.67
N THR A 32 -0.15 -12.39 -6.94
CA THR A 32 0.87 -11.92 -5.98
C THR A 32 2.01 -11.18 -6.67
N MET A 33 2.42 -11.59 -7.87
CA MET A 33 3.43 -10.85 -8.64
C MET A 33 2.89 -9.46 -9.08
N GLY A 34 1.62 -9.39 -9.47
CA GLY A 34 0.93 -8.13 -9.78
C GLY A 34 0.84 -7.20 -8.56
N TYR A 35 0.42 -7.71 -7.41
CA TYR A 35 0.39 -6.93 -6.17
C TYR A 35 1.79 -6.52 -5.71
N GLY A 36 2.78 -7.41 -5.81
CA GLY A 36 4.17 -7.15 -5.45
C GLY A 36 4.77 -5.96 -6.22
N LYS A 37 4.45 -5.83 -7.52
CA LYS A 37 4.85 -4.65 -8.32
C LYS A 37 4.25 -3.36 -7.77
N ASN A 38 2.97 -3.37 -7.39
CA ASN A 38 2.31 -2.20 -6.82
C ASN A 38 2.91 -1.81 -5.47
N PHE A 39 3.21 -2.79 -4.59
CA PHE A 39 3.88 -2.52 -3.31
C PHE A 39 5.30 -1.97 -3.50
N ALA A 40 6.06 -2.53 -4.44
CA ALA A 40 7.41 -2.05 -4.75
C ALA A 40 7.40 -0.59 -5.24
N ILE A 41 6.44 -0.21 -6.10
CA ILE A 41 6.30 1.17 -6.58
C ILE A 41 5.97 2.13 -5.43
N ILE A 42 5.05 1.76 -4.54
CA ILE A 42 4.67 2.60 -3.40
C ILE A 42 5.86 2.78 -2.43
N GLY A 43 6.58 1.69 -2.13
CA GLY A 43 7.76 1.74 -1.27
C GLY A 43 8.91 2.55 -1.87
N ALA A 44 9.15 2.42 -3.18
CA ALA A 44 10.15 3.22 -3.88
C ALA A 44 9.77 4.72 -3.88
N LEU A 45 8.49 5.05 -4.05
CA LEU A 45 8.02 6.43 -4.02
C LEU A 45 8.17 7.04 -2.62
N PHE A 46 7.85 6.29 -1.58
CA PHE A 46 8.07 6.70 -0.18
C PHE A 46 9.54 6.98 0.10
N ALA A 47 10.43 6.03 -0.21
CA ALA A 47 11.87 6.18 0.00
C ALA A 47 12.47 7.33 -0.82
N ALA A 48 12.02 7.52 -2.06
CA ALA A 48 12.46 8.63 -2.90
C ALA A 48 12.04 9.99 -2.32
N ILE A 49 10.80 10.11 -1.82
CA ILE A 49 10.30 11.35 -1.23
C ILE A 49 11.01 11.63 0.10
N GLU A 50 11.19 10.62 0.95
CA GLU A 50 11.90 10.75 2.22
C GLU A 50 13.35 11.19 1.99
N CYS A 51 14.07 10.51 1.09
CA CYS A 51 15.45 10.84 0.73
C CYS A 51 15.58 12.27 0.18
N ASN A 52 14.63 12.71 -0.66
CA ASN A 52 14.67 14.06 -1.24
C ASN A 52 14.40 15.15 -0.20
N ILE A 53 13.46 14.91 0.72
CA ILE A 53 13.17 15.86 1.81
C ILE A 53 14.32 15.88 2.83
N GLU A 54 14.92 14.72 3.14
CA GLU A 54 16.07 14.62 4.03
C GLU A 54 17.29 15.34 3.46
N ASN A 55 17.60 15.13 2.18
CA ASN A 55 18.69 15.83 1.49
C ASN A 55 18.45 17.36 1.46
N HIS A 56 17.21 17.80 1.29
CA HIS A 56 16.87 19.24 1.29
C HIS A 56 16.89 19.88 2.68
N ARG A 57 16.58 19.14 3.77
CA ARG A 57 16.58 19.69 5.15
C ARG A 57 17.84 19.39 5.95
N GLY A 58 18.68 18.46 5.48
CA GLY A 58 19.91 18.04 6.17
C GLY A 58 19.66 17.42 7.55
N ARG A 59 18.44 16.96 7.82
CA ARG A 59 17.99 16.42 9.12
C ARG A 59 17.09 15.21 8.86
N SER A 60 17.48 14.08 9.45
CA SER A 60 16.70 12.84 9.46
C SER A 60 15.81 12.84 10.69
N ASP A 61 14.56 13.27 10.52
CA ASP A 61 13.55 13.24 11.57
C ASP A 61 12.37 12.35 11.14
N TRP A 62 11.86 11.57 12.07
CA TRP A 62 10.58 10.86 12.07
C TRP A 62 9.36 11.66 11.54
N LYS A 63 9.29 12.99 11.75
CA LYS A 63 8.27 13.86 11.10
C LYS A 63 8.35 13.86 9.56
N ASN A 64 9.55 13.65 9.03
CA ASN A 64 9.83 13.61 7.61
C ASN A 64 9.21 12.34 6.98
N GLY A 65 9.16 11.23 7.72
CA GLY A 65 8.45 10.00 7.35
C GLY A 65 6.94 10.17 7.31
N THR A 66 6.34 10.87 8.28
CA THR A 66 4.89 11.19 8.27
C THR A 66 4.51 12.07 7.08
N MET A 67 5.33 13.10 6.80
CA MET A 67 5.11 14.00 5.66
C MET A 67 5.32 13.28 4.33
N ALA A 68 6.36 12.44 4.22
CA ALA A 68 6.58 11.61 3.05
C ALA A 68 5.42 10.64 2.83
N GLY A 69 4.90 10.01 3.87
CA GLY A 69 3.74 9.12 3.82
C GLY A 69 2.47 9.83 3.39
N GLY A 70 2.20 11.02 3.92
CA GLY A 70 1.07 11.87 3.53
C GLY A 70 1.17 12.37 2.08
N ILE A 71 2.35 12.76 1.62
CA ILE A 71 2.59 13.20 0.22
C ILE A 71 2.48 12.00 -0.73
N THR A 72 3.09 10.87 -0.39
CA THR A 72 3.05 9.63 -1.19
C THR A 72 1.61 9.12 -1.30
N GLY A 73 0.90 9.00 -0.16
CA GLY A 73 -0.49 8.56 -0.09
C GLY A 73 -1.46 9.54 -0.74
N GLY A 74 -1.20 10.84 -0.61
CA GLY A 74 -1.93 11.89 -1.32
C GLY A 74 -1.71 11.84 -2.83
N LEU A 75 -0.47 11.70 -3.30
CA LEU A 75 -0.13 11.65 -4.73
C LEU A 75 -0.72 10.41 -5.43
N ILE A 76 -0.65 9.25 -4.77
CA ILE A 76 -1.25 8.01 -5.30
C ILE A 76 -2.78 8.10 -5.25
N GLY A 77 -3.35 8.61 -4.15
CA GLY A 77 -4.80 8.75 -4.02
C GLY A 77 -5.38 9.79 -4.99
N LEU A 78 -4.64 10.86 -5.29
CA LEU A 78 -5.02 11.88 -6.27
C LEU A 78 -5.16 11.28 -7.68
N ARG A 79 -4.37 10.25 -8.02
CA ARG A 79 -4.50 9.52 -9.29
C ARG A 79 -5.82 8.75 -9.39
N ALA A 80 -6.42 8.36 -8.26
CA ALA A 80 -7.76 7.75 -8.20
C ALA A 80 -8.89 8.80 -8.04
N GLY A 81 -8.56 10.08 -7.87
CA GLY A 81 -9.48 11.21 -7.77
C GLY A 81 -9.22 12.10 -6.54
N VAL A 82 -9.67 13.35 -6.58
CA VAL A 82 -9.39 14.33 -5.49
C VAL A 82 -9.93 13.88 -4.14
N LYS A 83 -11.14 13.28 -4.10
CA LYS A 83 -11.70 12.73 -2.86
C LYS A 83 -10.88 11.56 -2.32
N ALA A 84 -10.41 10.67 -3.20
CA ALA A 84 -9.56 9.55 -2.83
C ALA A 84 -8.16 10.00 -2.38
N GLY A 85 -7.64 11.09 -2.97
CA GLY A 85 -6.40 11.75 -2.55
C GLY A 85 -6.48 12.34 -1.16
N ILE A 86 -7.55 13.07 -0.83
CA ILE A 86 -7.74 13.63 0.51
C ILE A 86 -7.93 12.53 1.54
N PHE A 87 -8.76 11.52 1.25
CA PHE A 87 -8.98 10.39 2.16
C PHE A 87 -7.73 9.53 2.34
N GLY A 88 -6.96 9.32 1.26
CA GLY A 88 -5.68 8.62 1.26
C GLY A 88 -4.62 9.39 2.04
N ALA A 89 -4.48 10.70 1.81
CA ALA A 89 -3.58 11.56 2.56
C ALA A 89 -3.93 11.59 4.05
N ALA A 90 -5.22 11.72 4.39
CA ALA A 90 -5.69 11.69 5.77
C ALA A 90 -5.41 10.34 6.46
N GLY A 91 -5.67 9.23 5.76
CA GLY A 91 -5.41 7.89 6.28
C GLY A 91 -3.92 7.60 6.49
N PHE A 92 -3.08 7.95 5.52
CA PHE A 92 -1.62 7.80 5.64
C PHE A 92 -1.03 8.74 6.70
N ALA A 93 -1.50 9.99 6.78
CA ALA A 93 -1.09 10.92 7.83
C ALA A 93 -1.49 10.42 9.23
N ALA A 94 -2.75 10.00 9.41
CA ALA A 94 -3.23 9.48 10.68
C ALA A 94 -2.45 8.24 11.12
N PHE A 95 -2.30 7.25 10.23
CA PHE A 95 -1.53 6.04 10.54
C PHE A 95 -0.07 6.34 10.88
N SER A 96 0.61 7.16 10.08
CA SER A 96 2.00 7.54 10.37
C SER A 96 2.13 8.28 11.70
N THR A 97 1.23 9.23 12.01
CA THR A 97 1.28 9.93 13.31
C THR A 97 1.08 9.01 14.51
N ILE A 98 0.24 7.98 14.38
CA ILE A 98 0.00 6.99 15.44
C ILE A 98 1.23 6.10 15.64
N ILE A 99 1.85 5.64 14.56
CA ILE A 99 3.08 4.84 14.62
C ILE A 99 4.22 5.67 15.21
N ASP A 100 4.39 6.92 14.78
CA ASP A 100 5.41 7.85 15.30
C ASP A 100 5.21 8.18 16.79
N TYR A 101 3.95 8.24 17.24
CA TYR A 101 3.62 8.40 18.66
C TYR A 101 3.99 7.15 19.47
N TYR A 102 3.81 5.95 18.91
CA TYR A 102 4.10 4.69 19.58
C TYR A 102 5.61 4.35 19.62
N MET A 103 6.38 4.77 18.61
CA MET A 103 7.83 4.52 18.53
C MET A 103 8.70 5.47 19.36
N ARG A 104 8.11 6.49 20.00
CA ARG A 104 8.78 7.29 21.03
C ARG A 104 8.39 6.81 22.43
N PRO A 105 9.27 6.11 23.17
CA PRO A 105 9.16 6.03 24.62
C PRO A 105 9.49 7.37 25.29
#